data_AF-A0A815W441-F1
#
_entry.id   AF-A0A815W441-F1
#
_cell.length_a   1.000
_cell.length_b   1.000
_cell.length_c   1.000
_cell.angle_alpha   90.00
_cell.angle_beta   90.00
_cell.angle_gamma   90.00
#
_symmetry.space_group_name_H-M   'P 1'
#
loop_
_entity.id
_entity.type
_entity.pdbx_description
1 polymer ?
#
loop_
_entity_poly.entity_id
_entity_poly.type
_entity_poly.pdbx_seq_one_letter_code
_entity_poly.pdbx_strand_id
1 'polypeptide(L)'
;MDTMDIDFSWNYFASAHGKGVVDGVGGILKRLVWLEIMAGKQCSSADGFVKICREKSQTISTILVRQAQLDVTKLTLEKIFSQINSIPDLQKQHHFQALHKDVIQFAEYATSDNQYVYRF
;
A
#
# COMPACT_ATOMS: atom_id res chain seq x y z
N MET A 1 -0.29 9.35 -31.93
CA MET A 1 -0.17 9.91 -30.57
C MET A 1 -0.69 8.82 -29.67
N ASP A 2 0.21 8.04 -29.07
CA ASP A 2 -0.17 6.83 -28.34
C ASP A 2 -0.91 7.20 -27.06
N THR A 3 -2.24 7.00 -27.09
CA THR A 3 -3.06 6.92 -25.90
C THR A 3 -2.67 5.63 -25.19
N MET A 4 -1.79 5.71 -24.19
CA MET A 4 -1.71 4.63 -23.21
C MET A 4 -3.09 4.56 -22.54
N ASP A 5 -3.88 3.53 -22.89
CA ASP A 5 -5.00 3.10 -22.07
C ASP A 5 -4.42 2.70 -20.71
N ILE A 6 -4.51 3.62 -19.75
CA ILE A 6 -4.11 3.36 -18.37
C ILE A 6 -5.27 2.61 -17.73
N ASP A 7 -5.26 1.28 -17.84
CA ASP A 7 -6.20 0.42 -17.11
C ASP A 7 -5.64 0.15 -15.70
N PHE A 8 -5.98 1.04 -14.78
CA PHE A 8 -5.57 0.93 -13.38
C PHE A 8 -6.69 1.40 -12.45
N SER A 9 -6.95 0.59 -11.42
CA SER A 9 -7.77 0.99 -10.28
C SER A 9 -6.99 0.82 -8.98
N TRP A 10 -7.15 1.79 -8.08
CA TRP A 10 -6.61 1.75 -6.74
C TRP A 10 -7.75 1.74 -5.73
N ASN A 11 -7.83 0.63 -4.99
CA ASN A 11 -8.62 0.57 -3.78
C ASN A 11 -7.70 0.83 -2.56
N TYR A 12 -7.85 1.99 -1.93
CA TYR A 12 -7.09 2.34 -0.74
C TYR A 12 -7.83 1.83 0.50
N PHE A 13 -7.28 0.79 1.13
CA PHE A 13 -7.76 0.32 2.42
C PHE A 13 -6.71 0.61 3.48
N ALA A 14 -6.97 1.58 4.36
CA ALA A 14 -6.15 1.78 5.54
C ALA A 14 -6.31 0.58 6.47
N SER A 15 -5.22 0.04 7.01
CA SER A 15 -5.26 -0.96 8.08
C SER A 15 -5.86 -0.32 9.35
N ALA A 16 -7.18 -0.26 9.45
CA ALA A 16 -7.84 0.21 10.66
C ALA A 16 -7.85 -0.91 11.70
N HIS A 17 -7.30 -0.63 12.89
CA HIS A 17 -7.50 -1.33 14.17
C HIS A 17 -7.66 -2.87 14.17
N GLY A 18 -6.94 -3.62 13.33
CA GLY A 18 -6.79 -5.06 13.55
C GLY A 18 -7.96 -5.95 13.11
N LYS A 19 -8.91 -5.47 12.30
CA LYS A 19 -10.16 -6.18 11.96
C LYS A 19 -10.45 -6.33 10.46
N GLY A 20 -9.43 -6.41 9.61
CA GLY A 20 -9.59 -6.61 8.15
C GLY A 20 -8.71 -7.70 7.55
N VAL A 21 -8.88 -7.96 6.24
CA VAL A 21 -8.04 -8.89 5.45
C VAL A 21 -6.55 -8.55 5.60
N VAL A 22 -6.22 -7.27 5.69
CA VAL A 22 -4.85 -6.76 5.91
C VAL A 22 -4.25 -7.27 7.23
N ASP A 23 -5.06 -7.39 8.28
CA ASP A 23 -4.63 -7.96 9.56
C ASP A 23 -4.44 -9.47 9.48
N GLY A 24 -5.18 -10.14 8.59
CA GLY A 24 -4.93 -11.55 8.25
C GLY A 24 -3.53 -11.75 7.70
N VAL A 25 -3.10 -10.93 6.73
CA VAL A 25 -1.76 -11.00 6.14
C VAL A 25 -0.68 -10.73 7.20
N GLY A 26 -0.82 -9.63 7.96
CA GLY A 26 0.12 -9.29 9.03
C GLY A 26 0.14 -10.33 10.15
N GLY A 27 -1.02 -10.88 10.51
CA GLY A 27 -1.19 -11.91 11.53
C GLY A 27 -0.55 -13.24 11.15
N ILE A 28 -0.69 -13.65 9.89
CA ILE A 28 -0.02 -14.84 9.34
C ILE A 28 1.50 -14.70 9.45
N LEU A 29 2.06 -13.56 9.01
CA LEU A 29 3.50 -13.33 9.10
C LEU A 29 4.00 -13.29 10.56
N LYS A 30 3.29 -12.60 11.46
CA LYS A 30 3.63 -12.57 12.89
C LYS A 30 3.61 -13.97 13.51
N ARG A 31 2.59 -14.77 13.19
CA ARG A 31 2.47 -16.15 13.67
C ARG A 31 3.60 -17.03 13.13
N LEU A 32 3.95 -16.92 11.85
CA LEU A 32 5.07 -17.65 11.25
C LEU A 32 6.39 -17.34 11.96
N VAL A 33 6.70 -16.06 12.16
CA VAL A 33 7.92 -15.65 12.87
C VAL A 33 7.90 -16.15 14.31
N TRP A 34 6.77 -16.03 15.00
CA TRP A 34 6.61 -16.52 16.37
C TRP A 34 6.91 -18.02 16.50
N LEU A 35 6.38 -18.84 15.59
CA LEU A 35 6.63 -20.29 15.60
C LEU A 35 8.12 -20.61 15.45
N GLU A 36 8.84 -19.88 14.60
CA GLU A 36 10.28 -20.06 14.44
C GLU A 36 11.07 -19.61 15.67
N ILE A 37 10.63 -18.54 16.36
CA ILE A 37 11.21 -18.13 17.64
C ILE A 37 11.02 -19.23 18.69
N MET A 38 9.82 -19.81 18.78
CA MET A 38 9.54 -20.93 19.68
C MET A 38 10.35 -22.19 19.34
N ALA A 39 10.72 -22.37 18.06
CA ALA A 39 11.63 -23.41 17.62
C ALA A 39 13.12 -23.08 17.86
N GLY A 40 13.42 -21.96 18.53
CA GLY A 40 14.78 -21.57 18.93
C GLY A 40 15.50 -20.64 17.95
N LYS A 41 14.85 -20.14 16.88
CA LYS A 41 15.47 -19.11 16.02
C LYS A 41 15.47 -17.75 16.71
N GLN A 42 16.58 -17.02 16.57
CA GLN A 42 16.67 -15.64 17.03
C GLN A 42 16.05 -14.67 16.02
N CYS A 43 15.18 -13.78 16.49
CA CYS A 43 14.60 -12.70 15.69
C CYS A 43 14.55 -11.42 16.54
N SER A 44 15.65 -10.67 16.55
CA SER A 44 15.81 -9.44 17.36
C SER A 44 15.86 -8.16 16.52
N SER A 45 15.67 -8.25 15.20
CA SER A 45 15.75 -7.12 14.28
C SER A 45 14.72 -7.23 13.15
N ALA A 46 14.44 -6.10 12.49
CA ALA A 46 13.58 -6.06 11.31
C ALA A 46 14.14 -6.91 10.15
N ASP A 47 15.46 -6.94 9.98
CA ASP A 47 16.13 -7.83 9.02
C ASP A 47 15.88 -9.30 9.34
N GLY A 48 16.02 -9.70 10.61
CA GLY A 48 15.73 -11.06 11.06
C GLY A 48 14.28 -11.45 10.81
N PHE A 49 13.35 -10.53 11.09
CA PHE A 49 11.92 -10.73 10.85
C PHE A 49 11.65 -10.98 9.36
N VAL A 50 12.11 -10.07 8.49
CA VAL A 50 11.90 -10.15 7.04
C VAL A 50 12.56 -11.40 6.46
N LYS A 51 13.76 -11.75 6.93
CA LYS A 51 14.44 -12.99 6.54
C LYS A 51 13.57 -14.21 6.82
N ILE A 52 13.05 -14.34 8.04
CA ILE A 52 12.17 -15.45 8.40
C ILE A 52 10.90 -15.45 7.56
N CYS A 53 10.28 -14.28 7.34
CA CYS A 53 9.09 -14.18 6.49
C CYS A 53 9.36 -14.68 5.07
N ARG A 54 10.48 -14.29 4.44
CA ARG A 54 10.86 -14.72 3.08
C ARG A 54 11.23 -16.20 3.01
N GLU A 55 11.87 -16.73 4.05
CA GLU A 55 12.18 -18.16 4.13
C GLU A 55 10.93 -19.03 4.28
N LYS A 56 9.90 -18.53 4.97
CA LYS A 56 8.75 -19.34 5.42
C LYS A 56 7.44 -19.06 4.71
N SER A 57 7.31 -17.93 4.01
CA SER A 57 6.13 -17.60 3.23
C SER A 57 6.49 -17.53 1.75
N GLN A 58 5.89 -18.42 0.95
CA GLN A 58 5.96 -18.38 -0.51
C GLN A 58 4.84 -17.51 -1.12
N THR A 59 3.80 -17.23 -0.33
CA THR A 59 2.59 -16.52 -0.79
C THR A 59 2.59 -15.04 -0.44
N ILE A 60 3.31 -14.62 0.61
CA ILE A 60 3.36 -13.23 1.05
C ILE A 60 4.77 -12.69 0.85
N SER A 61 4.90 -11.75 -0.09
CA SER A 61 6.14 -11.02 -0.32
C SER A 61 6.34 -9.94 0.75
N THR A 62 7.54 -9.89 1.32
CA THR A 62 7.90 -8.89 2.34
C THR A 62 9.04 -8.01 1.86
N ILE A 63 8.89 -6.70 2.04
CA ILE A 63 9.88 -5.68 1.69
C ILE A 63 10.32 -5.00 2.98
N LEU A 64 11.63 -4.89 3.18
CA LEU A 64 12.21 -4.09 4.27
C LEU A 64 12.53 -2.71 3.73
N VAL A 65 11.95 -1.68 4.35
CA VAL A 65 12.23 -0.28 4.04
C VAL A 65 13.07 0.30 5.17
N ARG A 66 14.28 0.76 4.86
CA ARG A 66 15.22 1.35 5.83
C ARG A 66 15.08 2.86 5.88
N GLN A 67 15.42 3.47 7.01
CA GLN A 67 15.40 4.93 7.18
C GLN A 67 16.22 5.66 6.10
N ALA A 68 17.43 5.20 5.80
CA ALA A 68 18.25 5.80 4.75
C ALA A 68 17.57 5.82 3.36
N GLN A 69 16.77 4.79 3.05
CA GLN A 69 15.98 4.76 1.81
C GLN A 69 14.83 5.77 1.87
N LEU A 70 14.18 5.93 3.03
CA LEU A 70 13.16 6.95 3.23
C LEU A 70 13.75 8.35 3.08
N ASP A 71 14.91 8.63 3.68
CA ASP A 71 15.51 9.97 3.68
C ASP A 71 15.84 10.44 2.25
N VAL A 72 16.39 9.56 1.42
CA VAL A 72 16.66 9.85 0.00
C VAL A 72 15.37 10.03 -0.79
N THR A 73 14.37 9.18 -0.54
CA THR A 73 13.12 9.19 -1.30
C THR A 73 12.23 10.37 -0.91
N LYS A 74 12.29 10.81 0.35
CA LYS A 74 11.47 11.88 0.92
C LYS A 74 11.62 13.18 0.15
N LEU A 75 12.85 13.62 -0.13
CA LEU A 75 13.09 14.86 -0.89
C LEU A 75 12.48 14.79 -2.30
N THR A 76 12.56 13.62 -2.93
CA THR A 76 11.98 13.40 -4.26
C THR A 76 10.46 13.46 -4.20
N LEU A 77 9.85 12.78 -3.22
CA LEU A 77 8.41 12.78 -3.02
C LEU A 77 7.87 14.15 -2.65
N GLU A 78 8.53 14.89 -1.75
CA GLU A 78 8.14 16.25 -1.39
C GLU A 78 8.11 17.18 -2.61
N LYS A 79 9.12 17.10 -3.48
CA LYS A 79 9.13 17.84 -4.74
C LYS A 79 7.97 17.45 -5.65
N ILE A 80 7.72 16.14 -5.84
CA ILE A 80 6.62 15.65 -6.67
C ILE A 80 5.27 16.12 -6.11
N PHE A 81 5.01 15.89 -4.82
CA PHE A 81 3.74 16.24 -4.19
C PHE A 81 3.52 17.75 -4.07
N SER A 82 4.57 18.57 -4.03
CA SER A 82 4.42 20.04 -4.08
C SER A 82 3.80 20.56 -5.39
N GLN A 83 3.83 19.74 -6.45
CA GLN A 83 3.34 20.10 -7.78
C GLN A 83 1.98 19.45 -8.10
N ILE A 84 1.44 18.63 -7.20
CA ILE A 84 0.19 17.88 -7.43
C ILE A 84 -0.98 18.63 -6.82
N ASN A 85 -2.05 18.78 -7.59
CA ASN A 85 -3.32 19.30 -7.09
C ASN A 85 -4.05 18.24 -6.26
N SER A 86 -4.46 18.58 -5.05
CA SER A 86 -5.27 17.70 -4.20
C SER A 86 -6.68 17.53 -4.76
N ILE A 87 -7.15 16.30 -4.77
CA ILE A 87 -8.55 15.96 -5.08
C ILE A 87 -9.42 16.36 -3.88
N PRO A 88 -10.59 16.99 -4.09
CA PRO A 88 -11.53 17.29 -3.01
C PRO A 88 -11.90 16.04 -2.20
N ASP A 89 -12.02 16.20 -0.88
CA ASP A 89 -12.40 15.13 0.04
C ASP A 89 -11.57 13.83 -0.07
N LEU A 90 -10.30 13.90 -0.53
CA LEU A 90 -9.44 12.74 -0.79
C LEU A 90 -9.44 11.69 0.34
N GLN A 91 -9.44 12.12 1.60
CA GLN A 91 -9.42 11.23 2.76
C GLN A 91 -10.67 10.36 2.91
N LYS A 92 -11.79 10.73 2.29
CA LYS A 92 -13.04 9.97 2.29
C LYS A 92 -13.13 8.99 1.12
N GLN A 93 -12.22 9.08 0.15
CA GLN A 93 -12.29 8.31 -1.08
C GLN A 93 -11.37 7.10 -0.98
N HIS A 94 -11.93 5.89 -1.06
CA HIS A 94 -11.16 4.64 -1.01
C HIS A 94 -11.07 3.95 -2.37
N HIS A 95 -11.68 4.50 -3.41
CA HIS A 95 -11.60 3.95 -4.76
C HIS A 95 -11.23 5.03 -5.77
N PHE A 96 -10.25 4.73 -6.62
CA PHE A 96 -9.80 5.56 -7.73
C PHE A 96 -9.63 4.70 -8.98
N GLN A 97 -10.05 5.21 -10.13
CA GLN A 97 -9.89 4.57 -11.42
C GLN A 97 -9.41 5.61 -12.44
N ALA A 98 -8.33 5.27 -13.16
CA ALA A 98 -7.93 6.07 -14.30
C ALA A 98 -8.92 5.84 -15.46
N LEU A 99 -9.50 6.90 -16.01
CA LEU A 99 -10.36 6.81 -17.19
C LEU A 99 -9.56 7.13 -18.45
N HIS A 100 -8.85 8.25 -18.43
CA HIS A 100 -8.01 8.74 -19.52
C HIS A 100 -6.80 9.49 -18.95
N LYS A 101 -5.90 9.94 -19.84
CA LYS A 101 -4.85 10.87 -19.46
C LYS A 101 -5.45 12.09 -18.75
N ASP A 102 -4.95 12.38 -17.55
CA ASP A 102 -5.35 13.51 -16.69
C ASP A 102 -6.83 13.48 -16.24
N VAL A 103 -7.53 12.34 -16.39
CA VAL A 103 -8.92 12.16 -15.95
C VAL A 103 -9.06 10.92 -15.08
N ILE A 104 -9.54 11.12 -13.86
CA ILE A 104 -9.79 10.04 -12.90
C ILE A 104 -11.25 10.03 -12.47
N GLN A 105 -11.74 8.84 -12.17
CA GLN A 105 -12.96 8.61 -11.40
C GLN A 105 -12.60 8.24 -9.98
N PHE A 106 -13.36 8.69 -8.99
CA PHE A 106 -13.17 8.34 -7.60
C PHE A 106 -14.49 8.21 -6.84
N ALA A 107 -14.49 7.42 -5.78
CA ALA A 107 -15.65 7.16 -4.94
C ALA A 107 -15.27 6.76 -3.51
N GLU A 108 -16.24 6.80 -2.59
CA GLU A 108 -16.04 6.39 -1.20
C GLU A 108 -15.57 4.93 -1.14
N TYR A 109 -16.24 4.03 -1.85
CA TYR A 109 -15.84 2.63 -2.05
C TYR A 109 -16.07 2.22 -3.51
N ALA A 110 -15.47 1.10 -3.94
CA ALA A 110 -15.64 0.60 -5.32
C ALA A 110 -17.11 0.29 -5.68
N THR A 111 -17.94 0.01 -4.69
CA THR A 111 -19.36 -0.33 -4.85
C THR A 111 -20.28 0.85 -4.54
N SER A 112 -19.75 2.05 -4.34
CA SER A 112 -20.58 3.24 -4.08
C SER A 112 -21.37 3.64 -5.33
N ASP A 113 -22.66 3.93 -5.15
CA ASP A 113 -23.52 4.45 -6.21
C ASP A 113 -23.08 5.86 -6.66
N ASN A 114 -22.51 6.63 -5.73
CA ASN A 114 -21.98 7.96 -6.00
C ASN A 114 -20.53 7.85 -6.49
N GLN A 115 -20.32 8.26 -7.75
CA GLN A 115 -19.01 8.32 -8.39
C GLN A 115 -18.75 9.74 -8.89
N TYR A 116 -17.52 10.21 -8.70
CA TYR A 116 -17.10 11.56 -9.04
C TYR A 116 -15.97 11.50 -10.07
N VAL A 117 -15.86 12.52 -10.91
CA VAL A 117 -14.81 12.63 -11.93
C VAL A 117 -14.00 13.89 -11.67
N TYR A 118 -12.67 13.75 -11.66
CA TYR A 118 -11.73 14.87 -11.56
C TYR A 118 -10.85 14.95 -12.81
N ARG A 119 -10.60 16.17 -13.28
CA ARG A 119 -9.69 16.48 -14.38
C ARG A 119 -8.59 17.39 -13.88
N PHE A 120 -7.34 16.98 -14.06
CA PHE A 120 -6.16 17.72 -13.61
C PHE A 120 -5.84 18.91 -14.51
#